data_AF-A0A9P7GCA4-F1
#
_entry.id   AF-A0A9P7GCA4-F1
#
_cell.length_a   1.000
_cell.length_b   1.000
_cell.length_c   1.000
_cell.angle_alpha   90.00
_cell.angle_beta   90.00
_cell.angle_gamma   90.00
#
_symmetry.space_group_name_H-M   'P 1'
#
loop_
_entity.id
_entity.type
_entity.pdbx_description
1 polymer ?
#
loop_
_entity_poly.entity_id
_entity_poly.type
_entity_poly.pdbx_seq_one_letter_code
_entity_poly.pdbx_strand_id
1 'polypeptide(L)'
;MVSTAAAAAAADSTALLLAVVPIFSNDACEALPFPLDGPLSTPWSENVTTFAEALNSTIASNCSRPLPSVMRAVDRCWCDFSGGFFEPFNVTHWEAASVQRLIDHLERQQKTAEAALKEKSSEDAATPSHDNSMPRTPAPGPSSTSRPSMPTSISSRDLRSILHLFQYALKGDGTPKPSPSPTPYTSTPRIFDAVTATPSPPACSDRKCTLIRKEYDLRPYGLGILVDFGWTQ
;
A
#
# COMPACT_ATOMS: atom_id res chain seq x y z
N MET A 1 11.93 28.23 55.76
CA MET A 1 10.77 28.53 54.89
C MET A 1 11.24 28.44 53.46
N VAL A 2 11.26 27.25 52.88
CA VAL A 2 11.73 26.99 51.52
C VAL A 2 10.75 26.05 50.84
N SER A 3 10.12 26.58 49.79
CA SER A 3 9.76 25.94 48.52
C SER A 3 8.92 24.65 48.54
N THR A 4 7.63 24.80 48.30
CA THR A 4 6.74 23.76 47.75
C THR A 4 5.89 24.39 46.63
N ALA A 5 6.46 24.56 45.43
CA ALA A 5 5.72 25.09 44.29
C ALA A 5 6.25 24.61 42.91
N ALA A 6 6.74 23.37 42.80
CA ALA A 6 7.34 22.88 41.55
C ALA A 6 6.89 21.46 41.13
N ALA A 7 5.68 21.02 41.49
CA ALA A 7 5.21 19.66 41.21
C ALA A 7 3.91 19.55 40.38
N ALA A 8 3.39 20.65 39.83
CA ALA A 8 2.08 20.65 39.15
C ALA A 8 2.12 20.69 37.60
N ALA A 9 3.27 20.92 36.97
CA ALA A 9 3.34 21.17 35.52
C ALA A 9 3.66 19.94 34.64
N ALA A 10 3.91 18.76 35.23
CA ALA A 10 4.33 17.57 34.49
C ALA A 10 3.20 16.60 34.11
N ALA A 11 1.95 16.85 34.56
CA ALA A 11 0.83 15.93 34.36
C ALA A 11 0.01 16.18 33.08
N ASP A 12 0.18 17.33 32.41
CA ASP A 12 -0.65 17.69 31.24
C ASP A 12 -0.09 17.20 29.89
N SER A 13 1.22 16.94 29.81
CA SER A 13 1.88 16.59 28.54
C SER A 13 1.64 15.11 28.13
N THR A 14 1.45 14.22 29.10
CA THR A 14 1.13 12.80 28.86
C THR A 14 -0.32 12.58 28.43
N ALA A 15 -1.25 13.42 28.87
CA ALA A 15 -2.65 13.36 28.43
C ALA A 15 -2.80 13.77 26.96
N LEU A 16 -2.02 14.75 26.51
CA LEU A 16 -2.04 15.22 25.12
C LEU A 16 -1.39 14.21 24.15
N LEU A 17 -0.32 13.53 24.58
CA LEU A 17 0.27 12.41 23.82
C LEU A 17 -0.69 11.23 23.67
N LEU A 18 -1.51 10.91 24.69
CA LEU A 18 -2.50 9.83 24.59
C LEU A 18 -3.72 10.19 23.73
N ALA A 19 -4.05 11.49 23.59
CA ALA A 19 -5.16 11.94 22.76
C ALA A 19 -4.84 11.99 21.25
N VAL A 20 -3.56 12.16 20.87
CA VAL A 20 -3.16 12.29 19.45
C VAL A 20 -2.83 10.93 18.80
N VAL A 21 -2.36 9.94 19.56
CA VAL A 21 -1.99 8.61 19.05
C VAL A 21 -3.13 7.81 18.40
N PRO A 22 -4.40 7.84 18.85
CA PRO A 22 -5.45 7.04 18.22
C PRO A 22 -5.90 7.56 16.84
N ILE A 23 -5.66 8.83 16.50
CA ILE A 23 -6.01 9.37 15.16
C ILE A 23 -5.11 8.76 14.06
N PHE A 24 -3.92 8.28 14.43
CA PHE A 24 -2.97 7.65 13.51
C PHE A 24 -3.01 6.11 13.51
N SER A 25 -3.88 5.50 14.31
CA SER A 25 -3.93 4.05 14.47
C SER A 25 -4.98 3.42 13.55
N ASN A 26 -4.54 3.02 12.36
CA ASN A 26 -5.00 1.86 11.58
C ASN A 26 -6.25 1.91 10.67
N ASP A 27 -7.22 2.81 10.80
CA ASP A 27 -8.46 2.71 9.96
C ASP A 27 -8.54 3.68 8.77
N ALA A 28 -7.65 4.67 8.65
CA ALA A 28 -7.77 5.70 7.61
C ALA A 28 -7.25 5.28 6.22
N CYS A 29 -6.78 4.04 6.05
CA CYS A 29 -6.12 3.60 4.83
C CYS A 29 -6.93 2.55 4.05
N GLU A 30 -8.26 2.55 4.15
CA GLU A 30 -9.03 1.62 3.33
C GLU A 30 -8.98 2.07 1.86
N ALA A 31 -8.17 1.39 1.04
CA ALA A 31 -8.08 1.71 -0.38
C ALA A 31 -9.45 1.52 -1.04
N LEU A 32 -9.95 2.58 -1.67
CA LEU A 32 -11.18 2.50 -2.44
C LEU A 32 -11.01 1.48 -3.57
N PRO A 33 -11.97 0.57 -3.78
CA PRO A 33 -11.94 -0.33 -4.93
C PRO A 33 -12.07 0.49 -6.22
N PHE A 34 -11.30 0.11 -7.24
CA PHE A 34 -11.34 0.74 -8.56
C PHE A 34 -11.53 -0.31 -9.66
N PRO A 35 -12.06 0.09 -10.83
CA PRO A 35 -12.30 -0.84 -11.93
C PRO A 35 -10.99 -1.42 -12.46
N LEU A 36 -11.00 -2.70 -12.78
CA LEU A 36 -9.85 -3.39 -13.35
C LEU A 36 -9.50 -2.87 -14.76
N ASP A 37 -10.48 -2.32 -15.47
CA ASP A 37 -10.28 -1.69 -16.78
C ASP A 37 -9.70 -0.26 -16.69
N GLY A 38 -9.34 0.19 -15.48
CA GLY A 38 -8.67 1.47 -15.28
C GLY A 38 -7.31 1.53 -15.97
N PRO A 39 -6.91 2.70 -16.50
CA PRO A 39 -5.59 2.87 -17.10
C PRO A 39 -4.48 2.85 -16.04
N LEU A 40 -3.32 2.31 -16.40
CA LEU A 40 -2.08 2.43 -15.65
C LEU A 40 -1.50 3.84 -15.83
N SER A 41 -0.82 4.36 -14.82
CA SER A 41 -0.12 5.65 -14.92
C SER A 41 0.98 5.60 -15.98
N THR A 42 1.63 4.43 -16.09
CA THR A 42 2.70 4.16 -17.05
C THR A 42 2.43 2.79 -17.68
N PRO A 43 2.27 2.70 -19.01
CA PRO A 43 2.06 1.41 -19.66
C PRO A 43 3.28 0.51 -19.45
N TRP A 44 3.06 -0.76 -19.09
CA TRP A 44 4.16 -1.71 -18.88
C TRP A 44 4.76 -2.17 -20.20
N SER A 45 3.96 -2.17 -21.27
CA SER A 45 4.36 -2.43 -22.64
C SER A 45 3.38 -1.78 -23.60
N GLU A 46 3.66 -1.80 -24.90
CA GLU A 46 2.81 -1.20 -25.94
C GLU A 46 1.36 -1.72 -25.92
N ASN A 47 1.15 -2.94 -25.41
CA ASN A 47 -0.16 -3.60 -25.34
C ASN A 47 -0.73 -3.71 -23.92
N VAL A 48 -0.03 -3.19 -22.91
CA VAL A 48 -0.42 -3.31 -21.50
C VAL A 48 -0.57 -1.91 -20.93
N THR A 49 -1.79 -1.39 -21.07
CA THR A 49 -2.19 -0.03 -20.70
C THR A 49 -3.18 0.01 -19.55
N THR A 50 -3.82 -1.11 -19.21
CA THR A 50 -4.82 -1.22 -18.13
C THR A 50 -4.42 -2.25 -17.07
N PHE A 51 -5.01 -2.18 -15.88
CA PHE A 51 -4.79 -3.18 -14.83
C PHE A 51 -5.24 -4.59 -15.25
N ALA A 52 -6.32 -4.69 -16.03
CA ALA A 52 -6.83 -5.96 -16.57
C ALA A 52 -5.82 -6.59 -17.55
N GLU A 53 -5.25 -5.79 -18.45
CA GLU A 53 -4.21 -6.24 -19.38
C GLU A 53 -2.93 -6.65 -18.63
N ALA A 54 -2.53 -5.87 -17.63
CA ALA A 54 -1.38 -6.19 -16.80
C ALA A 54 -1.57 -7.54 -16.08
N LEU A 55 -2.75 -7.73 -15.49
CA LEU A 55 -3.11 -8.98 -14.82
C LEU A 55 -3.11 -10.16 -15.78
N ASN A 56 -3.73 -10.03 -16.96
CA ASN A 56 -3.77 -11.07 -17.99
C ASN A 56 -2.38 -11.42 -18.54
N SER A 57 -1.49 -10.43 -18.65
CA SER A 57 -0.11 -10.67 -19.10
C SER A 57 0.74 -11.41 -18.06
N THR A 58 0.38 -11.32 -16.77
CA THR A 58 1.16 -11.87 -15.66
C THR A 58 0.64 -13.23 -15.19
N ILE A 59 -0.68 -13.41 -15.21
CA ILE A 59 -1.31 -14.66 -14.78
C ILE A 59 -0.98 -15.79 -15.77
N ALA A 60 -0.45 -16.90 -15.24
CA ALA A 60 -0.34 -18.12 -16.03
C ALA A 60 -1.73 -18.55 -16.50
N SER A 61 -1.84 -19.09 -17.72
CA SER A 61 -3.09 -19.50 -18.39
C SER A 61 -3.96 -20.52 -17.63
N ASN A 62 -3.58 -20.91 -16.42
CA ASN A 62 -4.24 -21.91 -15.59
C ASN A 62 -5.32 -21.34 -14.66
N CYS A 63 -5.49 -20.02 -14.61
CA CYS A 63 -6.57 -19.41 -13.82
C CYS A 63 -7.88 -19.44 -14.62
N SER A 64 -8.70 -20.47 -14.39
CA SER A 64 -9.97 -20.70 -15.10
C SER A 64 -11.14 -19.83 -14.62
N ARG A 65 -10.93 -19.02 -13.58
CA ARG A 65 -11.98 -18.19 -12.97
C ARG A 65 -12.14 -16.87 -13.71
N PRO A 66 -13.37 -16.34 -13.82
CA PRO A 66 -13.56 -14.99 -14.32
C PRO A 66 -12.82 -14.00 -13.43
N LEU A 67 -12.11 -13.06 -14.06
CA LEU A 67 -11.44 -11.98 -13.35
C LEU A 67 -12.46 -11.08 -12.65
N PRO A 68 -12.14 -10.55 -11.46
CA PRO A 68 -13.00 -9.60 -10.79
C PRO A 68 -13.08 -8.29 -11.59
N SER A 69 -14.26 -7.68 -11.67
CA SER A 69 -14.44 -6.38 -12.33
C SER A 69 -13.79 -5.21 -11.57
N VAL A 70 -13.57 -5.39 -10.27
CA VAL A 70 -12.97 -4.40 -9.38
C VAL A 70 -11.78 -4.99 -8.64
N MET A 71 -10.72 -4.20 -8.50
CA MET A 71 -9.56 -4.56 -7.69
C MET A 71 -9.38 -3.59 -6.52
N ARG A 72 -8.72 -4.08 -5.46
CA ARG A 72 -8.24 -3.25 -4.35
C ARG A 72 -6.74 -3.10 -4.49
N ALA A 73 -6.24 -1.86 -4.52
CA ALA A 73 -4.80 -1.61 -4.53
C ALA A 73 -4.15 -2.02 -3.21
N VAL A 74 -2.81 -2.02 -3.19
CA VAL A 74 -2.07 -2.01 -1.94
C VAL A 74 -2.44 -0.74 -1.15
N ASP A 75 -2.84 -0.94 0.10
CA ASP A 75 -3.22 0.13 1.00
C ASP A 75 -2.03 1.05 1.18
N ARG A 76 -2.20 2.29 0.77
CA ARG A 76 -1.16 3.29 0.87
C ARG A 76 -1.48 4.17 2.05
N CYS A 77 -1.05 3.74 3.22
CA CYS A 77 -1.11 4.62 4.36
C CYS A 77 -0.23 5.84 4.10
N TRP A 78 -0.77 7.02 4.39
CA TRP A 78 -0.03 8.28 4.35
C TRP A 78 1.27 8.21 5.17
N CYS A 79 1.31 7.30 6.15
CA CYS A 79 2.43 7.03 7.04
C CYS A 79 3.37 5.89 6.57
N ASP A 80 3.37 5.50 5.28
CA ASP A 80 4.39 4.56 4.80
C ASP A 80 5.77 5.24 4.73
N PHE A 81 6.47 5.23 5.85
CA PHE A 81 7.80 5.83 6.01
C PHE A 81 8.92 4.94 5.47
N SER A 82 8.61 3.81 4.82
CA SER A 82 9.63 2.88 4.32
C SER A 82 10.52 3.48 3.22
N GLY A 83 10.04 4.50 2.49
CA GLY A 83 10.80 5.28 1.49
C GLY A 83 11.35 6.61 2.01
N GLY A 84 11.29 6.89 3.32
CA GLY A 84 11.65 8.21 3.85
C GLY A 84 10.58 9.28 3.60
N PHE A 85 10.61 10.34 4.40
CA PHE A 85 9.51 11.32 4.49
C PHE A 85 9.33 12.20 3.23
N PHE A 86 10.30 12.19 2.30
CA PHE A 86 10.35 13.12 1.17
C PHE A 86 10.71 12.47 -0.17
N GLU A 87 10.74 11.14 -0.27
CA GLU A 87 11.02 10.51 -1.57
C GLU A 87 9.79 10.63 -2.49
N PRO A 88 9.95 11.02 -3.77
CA PRO A 88 8.84 11.07 -4.70
C PRO A 88 8.18 9.71 -4.82
N PHE A 89 6.86 9.70 -4.81
CA PHE A 89 6.11 8.46 -4.90
C PHE A 89 6.28 7.80 -6.25
N ASN A 90 6.74 6.55 -6.23
CA ASN A 90 6.75 5.70 -7.40
C ASN A 90 5.38 5.05 -7.63
N VAL A 91 4.51 5.76 -8.37
CA VAL A 91 3.18 5.27 -8.76
C VAL A 91 3.27 3.93 -9.49
N THR A 92 4.20 3.81 -10.44
CA THR A 92 4.36 2.60 -11.25
C THR A 92 4.70 1.37 -10.40
N HIS A 93 5.58 1.52 -9.40
CA HIS A 93 5.89 0.44 -8.47
C HIS A 93 4.67 0.03 -7.63
N TRP A 94 3.90 1.01 -7.16
CA TRP A 94 2.68 0.75 -6.40
C TRP A 94 1.58 0.06 -7.23
N GLU A 95 1.42 0.44 -8.50
CA GLU A 95 0.51 -0.22 -9.43
C GLU A 95 0.92 -1.69 -9.63
N ALA A 96 2.20 -1.95 -9.88
CA ALA A 96 2.74 -3.30 -10.00
C ALA A 96 2.52 -4.14 -8.74
N ALA A 97 2.79 -3.58 -7.55
CA ALA A 97 2.52 -4.25 -6.29
C ALA A 97 1.02 -4.55 -6.09
N SER A 98 0.13 -3.66 -6.57
CA SER A 98 -1.32 -3.83 -6.49
C SER A 98 -1.82 -4.96 -7.38
N VAL A 99 -1.32 -5.05 -8.61
CA VAL A 99 -1.61 -6.19 -9.50
C VAL A 99 -1.09 -7.48 -8.88
N GLN A 100 0.13 -7.48 -8.34
CA GLN A 100 0.69 -8.68 -7.70
C GLN A 100 -0.12 -9.15 -6.50
N ARG A 101 -0.56 -8.23 -5.62
CA ARG A 101 -1.43 -8.57 -4.49
C ARG A 101 -2.71 -9.27 -4.94
N LEU A 102 -3.28 -8.83 -6.07
CA LEU A 102 -4.47 -9.44 -6.65
C LEU A 102 -4.17 -10.84 -7.20
N ILE A 103 -3.05 -11.04 -7.88
CA ILE A 103 -2.59 -12.36 -8.36
C ILE A 103 -2.50 -13.34 -7.18
N ASP A 104 -1.76 -12.96 -6.14
CA ASP A 104 -1.57 -13.81 -4.97
C ASP A 104 -2.91 -14.14 -4.28
N HIS A 105 -3.86 -13.20 -4.32
CA HIS A 105 -5.20 -13.42 -3.78
C HIS A 105 -5.99 -14.45 -4.60
N LEU A 106 -5.96 -14.34 -5.93
CA LEU A 106 -6.63 -15.29 -6.84
C LEU A 106 -6.04 -16.69 -6.73
N GLU A 107 -4.72 -16.81 -6.66
CA GLU A 107 -4.04 -18.11 -6.48
C GLU A 107 -4.41 -18.76 -5.14
N ARG A 108 -4.48 -17.97 -4.06
CA ARG A 108 -4.95 -18.46 -2.75
C ARG A 108 -6.39 -18.96 -2.83
N GLN A 109 -7.29 -18.21 -3.46
CA GLN A 109 -8.69 -18.64 -3.63
C GLN A 109 -8.81 -19.93 -4.44
N GLN A 110 -8.00 -20.07 -5.50
CA GLN A 110 -7.97 -21.29 -6.31
C GLN A 110 -7.52 -22.49 -5.46
N LYS A 111 -6.41 -22.36 -4.75
CA LYS A 111 -5.86 -23.41 -3.89
C LYS A 111 -6.85 -23.85 -2.80
N THR A 112 -7.55 -22.89 -2.16
CA THR A 112 -8.58 -23.20 -1.16
C THR A 112 -9.74 -23.98 -1.77
N ALA A 113 -10.17 -23.64 -2.98
CA ALA A 113 -11.26 -24.35 -3.63
C ALA A 113 -10.86 -25.76 -4.12
N GLU A 114 -9.63 -25.93 -4.61
CA GLU A 114 -9.09 -27.25 -4.96
C GLU A 114 -8.99 -28.15 -3.72
N ALA A 115 -8.55 -27.61 -2.58
CA ALA A 115 -8.53 -28.34 -1.32
C ALA A 115 -9.94 -28.77 -0.87
N ALA A 116 -10.92 -27.86 -0.96
CA ALA A 116 -12.31 -28.16 -0.61
C ALA A 116 -12.96 -29.21 -1.52
N LEU A 117 -12.59 -29.27 -2.81
CA LEU A 117 -13.05 -30.33 -3.72
C LEU A 117 -12.41 -31.68 -3.40
N LYS A 118 -11.12 -31.69 -3.02
CA LYS A 118 -10.42 -32.90 -2.64
C LYS A 118 -11.02 -33.55 -1.39
N GLU A 119 -11.37 -32.75 -0.38
CA GLU A 119 -12.03 -33.24 0.84
C GLU A 119 -13.36 -33.92 0.54
N LYS A 120 -14.21 -33.31 -0.30
CA LYS A 120 -15.49 -33.91 -0.72
C LYS A 120 -15.31 -35.24 -1.46
N SER A 121 -14.31 -35.35 -2.32
CA SER A 121 -14.06 -36.58 -3.07
C SER A 121 -13.57 -37.75 -2.19
N SER A 122 -12.95 -37.46 -1.04
CA SER A 122 -12.47 -38.49 -0.11
C SER A 122 -13.53 -39.02 0.85
N GLU A 123 -14.61 -38.27 1.10
CA GLU A 123 -15.65 -38.67 2.05
C GLU A 123 -16.58 -39.74 1.47
N ASP A 124 -16.86 -39.70 0.17
CA ASP A 124 -17.72 -40.69 -0.51
C ASP A 124 -17.04 -42.06 -0.72
N ALA A 125 -15.71 -42.15 -0.59
CA ALA A 125 -14.97 -43.40 -0.75
C ALA A 125 -14.84 -44.21 0.56
N ALA A 126 -15.19 -43.63 1.70
CA ALA A 126 -15.19 -44.30 3.00
C ALA A 126 -16.62 -44.63 3.44
N THR A 127 -17.35 -45.38 2.62
CA THR A 127 -18.51 -46.15 3.10
C THR A 127 -17.99 -47.44 3.73
N PRO A 128 -17.88 -47.57 5.07
CA PRO A 128 -17.74 -48.87 5.70
C PRO A 128 -19.06 -49.62 5.50
N SER A 129 -19.07 -50.51 4.53
CA SER A 129 -19.94 -51.68 4.60
C SER A 129 -19.62 -52.43 5.89
N HIS A 130 -20.66 -52.97 6.55
CA HIS A 130 -20.63 -53.97 7.64
C HIS A 130 -20.63 -53.39 9.07
N ASP A 131 -21.46 -53.79 10.04
CA ASP A 131 -22.72 -54.55 10.18
C ASP A 131 -23.17 -54.36 11.64
N ASN A 132 -24.45 -54.57 11.91
CA ASN A 132 -25.14 -54.69 13.21
C ASN A 132 -24.31 -54.69 14.52
N SER A 133 -24.71 -53.89 15.52
CA SER A 133 -25.34 -54.41 16.76
C SER A 133 -25.34 -53.42 17.95
N MET A 134 -26.54 -53.32 18.53
CA MET A 134 -26.95 -52.92 19.90
C MET A 134 -27.10 -51.44 20.32
N PRO A 135 -28.26 -51.09 20.93
CA PRO A 135 -28.47 -49.81 21.60
C PRO A 135 -27.92 -49.87 23.04
N ARG A 136 -27.04 -48.92 23.40
CA ARG A 136 -26.67 -48.67 24.80
C ARG A 136 -27.07 -47.27 25.25
N THR A 137 -27.68 -47.28 26.43
CA THR A 137 -28.23 -46.22 27.26
C THR A 137 -27.33 -44.98 27.39
N PRO A 138 -27.88 -43.75 27.38
CA PRO A 138 -27.09 -42.52 27.48
C PRO A 138 -26.61 -42.29 28.92
N ALA A 139 -25.31 -42.02 29.07
CA ALA A 139 -24.73 -41.44 30.27
C ALA A 139 -24.36 -39.96 30.01
N PRO A 140 -24.64 -39.02 30.93
CA PRO A 140 -24.28 -37.62 30.77
C PRO A 140 -22.79 -37.45 31.09
N GLY A 141 -21.99 -37.12 30.06
CA GLY A 141 -20.56 -36.80 30.17
C GLY A 141 -20.29 -35.34 29.84
N PRO A 142 -19.36 -34.67 30.53
CA PRO A 142 -19.19 -33.23 30.52
C PRO A 142 -18.64 -32.68 29.20
N SER A 143 -19.18 -31.54 28.81
CA SER A 143 -18.88 -30.73 27.64
C SER A 143 -17.40 -30.36 27.53
N SER A 144 -16.65 -31.06 26.68
CA SER A 144 -15.35 -30.62 26.21
C SER A 144 -15.52 -29.75 24.97
N THR A 145 -15.60 -28.43 25.19
CA THR A 145 -15.49 -27.41 24.14
C THR A 145 -14.06 -27.45 23.56
N SER A 146 -13.86 -28.25 22.51
CA SER A 146 -12.64 -28.20 21.69
C SER A 146 -12.66 -26.91 20.86
N ARG A 147 -11.88 -25.92 21.31
CA ARG A 147 -11.57 -24.74 20.49
C ARG A 147 -10.77 -25.19 19.26
N PRO A 148 -11.15 -24.78 18.04
CA PRO A 148 -10.34 -25.05 16.85
C PRO A 148 -9.01 -24.28 16.97
N SER A 149 -7.91 -25.02 17.09
CA SER A 149 -6.55 -24.48 17.03
C SER A 149 -6.24 -24.09 15.59
N MET A 150 -6.11 -22.79 15.33
CA MET A 150 -5.64 -22.29 14.03
C MET A 150 -4.17 -22.70 13.80
N PRO A 151 -3.82 -23.28 12.65
CA PRO A 151 -2.44 -23.59 12.32
C PRO A 151 -1.71 -22.33 11.85
N THR A 152 -0.94 -21.68 12.74
CA THR A 152 0.09 -20.72 12.37
C THR A 152 1.34 -21.46 11.87
N SER A 153 1.28 -21.93 10.63
CA SER A 153 2.43 -22.48 9.90
C SER A 153 2.69 -21.57 8.70
N ILE A 154 3.46 -20.51 8.91
CA ILE A 154 3.96 -19.66 7.84
C ILE A 154 5.09 -20.45 7.18
N SER A 155 4.75 -21.14 6.09
CA SER A 155 5.70 -21.93 5.30
C SER A 155 6.68 -21.00 4.60
N SER A 156 7.96 -21.15 4.91
CA SER A 156 9.10 -20.38 4.39
C SER A 156 9.41 -20.59 2.89
N ARG A 157 8.47 -21.15 2.11
CA ARG A 157 8.67 -21.48 0.69
C ARG A 157 8.24 -20.38 -0.30
N ASP A 158 7.64 -19.29 0.16
CA ASP A 158 7.11 -18.22 -0.74
C ASP A 158 8.06 -17.04 -0.99
N LEU A 159 9.29 -17.07 -0.49
CA LEU A 159 10.26 -15.99 -0.72
C LEU A 159 10.83 -15.95 -2.15
N ARG A 160 10.51 -16.93 -3.01
CA ARG A 160 10.96 -16.94 -4.42
C ARG A 160 10.14 -16.01 -5.33
N SER A 161 8.89 -15.68 -4.99
CA SER A 161 8.06 -14.77 -5.79
C SER A 161 8.56 -13.32 -5.74
N ILE A 162 9.07 -12.89 -4.57
CA ILE A 162 9.57 -11.52 -4.34
C ILE A 162 10.80 -11.19 -5.19
N LEU A 163 11.61 -12.19 -5.59
CA LEU A 163 12.83 -11.97 -6.37
C LEU A 163 12.58 -11.63 -7.85
N HIS A 164 11.42 -11.98 -8.41
CA HIS A 164 11.11 -11.65 -9.82
C HIS A 164 10.74 -10.17 -10.02
N LEU A 165 10.24 -9.48 -9.00
CA LEU A 165 9.88 -8.05 -9.08
C LEU A 165 11.11 -7.14 -9.21
N PHE A 166 12.26 -7.52 -8.63
CA PHE A 166 13.50 -6.74 -8.76
C PHE A 166 14.09 -6.77 -10.17
N GLN A 167 13.74 -7.75 -11.01
CA GLN A 167 14.28 -7.84 -12.37
C GLN A 167 13.66 -6.83 -13.34
N TYR A 168 12.42 -6.40 -13.11
CA TYR A 168 11.75 -5.41 -13.96
C TYR A 168 12.02 -3.97 -13.53
N ALA A 169 12.22 -3.72 -12.23
CA ALA A 169 12.53 -2.37 -11.73
C ALA A 169 14.01 -1.96 -11.91
N LEU A 170 14.95 -2.93 -11.92
CA LEU A 170 16.39 -2.65 -12.02
C LEU A 170 16.96 -2.77 -13.43
N LYS A 171 16.17 -3.20 -14.43
CA LYS A 171 16.59 -3.15 -15.84
C LYS A 171 16.27 -1.80 -16.49
N GLY A 172 16.50 -0.73 -15.73
CA GLY A 172 16.67 0.63 -16.25
C GLY A 172 18.09 0.83 -16.75
N ASP A 173 18.58 -0.06 -17.62
CA ASP A 173 19.85 0.15 -18.33
C ASP A 173 19.54 0.96 -19.59
N GLY A 174 19.31 2.24 -19.37
CA GLY A 174 18.97 3.23 -20.37
C GLY A 174 19.77 4.49 -20.09
N THR A 175 21.10 4.38 -20.20
CA THR A 175 21.91 5.56 -20.50
C THR A 175 21.24 6.29 -21.67
N PRO A 176 20.84 7.57 -21.54
CA PRO A 176 20.25 8.30 -22.64
C PRO A 176 21.32 8.40 -23.74
N LYS A 177 21.20 7.55 -24.76
CA LYS A 177 21.95 7.69 -26.00
C LYS A 177 21.52 9.04 -26.61
N PRO A 178 22.43 10.01 -26.80
CA PRO A 178 22.08 11.27 -27.44
C PRO A 178 21.56 10.96 -28.85
N SER A 179 20.26 11.16 -29.03
CA SER A 179 19.60 11.04 -30.32
C SER A 179 20.09 12.19 -31.22
N PRO A 180 20.60 11.91 -32.43
CA PRO A 180 20.98 12.95 -33.37
C PRO A 180 19.72 13.70 -33.84
N SER A 181 19.72 14.99 -33.55
CA SER A 181 18.75 15.98 -34.00
C SER A 181 18.54 15.92 -35.53
N PRO A 182 17.27 15.88 -36.00
CA PRO A 182 16.92 16.41 -37.29
C PRO A 182 16.01 17.64 -37.12
N THR A 183 16.62 18.79 -37.36
CA THR A 183 16.10 19.94 -38.13
C THR A 183 14.77 20.64 -37.78
N PRO A 184 14.71 21.96 -38.02
CA PRO A 184 13.72 22.86 -37.46
C PRO A 184 12.44 22.91 -38.30
N TYR A 185 11.29 22.78 -37.63
CA TYR A 185 10.02 23.25 -38.18
C TYR A 185 9.59 24.51 -37.44
N THR A 186 9.92 25.62 -38.09
CA THR A 186 9.20 26.88 -38.02
C THR A 186 7.70 26.63 -38.13
N SER A 187 6.91 27.03 -37.13
CA SER A 187 5.80 27.99 -37.33
C SER A 187 5.01 28.33 -36.05
N THR A 188 4.93 29.64 -35.83
CA THR A 188 3.81 30.42 -35.24
C THR A 188 4.03 30.98 -33.83
N PRO A 189 4.04 32.33 -33.68
CA PRO A 189 4.13 33.01 -32.40
C PRO A 189 2.75 33.09 -31.74
N ARG A 190 2.60 32.56 -30.53
CA ARG A 190 1.54 33.02 -29.62
C ARG A 190 2.16 33.95 -28.59
N ILE A 191 1.97 35.23 -28.85
CA ILE A 191 2.09 36.31 -27.87
C ILE A 191 1.01 36.07 -26.82
N PHE A 192 1.43 35.62 -25.64
CA PHE A 192 0.74 35.91 -24.39
C PHE A 192 1.79 36.45 -23.43
N ASP A 193 1.94 37.77 -23.48
CA ASP A 193 2.57 38.54 -22.42
C ASP A 193 1.68 38.42 -21.17
N ALA A 194 2.10 37.57 -20.24
CA ALA A 194 1.71 37.67 -18.84
C ALA A 194 3.00 37.54 -18.04
N VAL A 195 3.61 38.71 -17.79
CA VAL A 195 4.73 38.91 -16.87
C VAL A 195 4.25 38.54 -15.47
N THR A 196 4.38 37.26 -15.11
CA THR A 196 4.39 36.85 -13.71
C THR A 196 5.83 36.99 -13.25
N ALA A 197 6.13 38.15 -12.67
CA ALA A 197 7.41 38.43 -12.04
C ALA A 197 7.77 37.29 -11.08
N THR A 198 8.81 36.53 -11.41
CA THR A 198 9.47 35.60 -10.49
C THR A 198 9.96 36.42 -9.29
N PRO A 199 9.37 36.26 -8.08
CA PRO A 199 9.89 36.94 -6.91
C PRO A 199 11.27 36.35 -6.63
N SER A 200 12.30 37.17 -6.79
CA SER A 200 13.65 36.81 -6.40
C SER A 200 13.64 36.43 -4.90
N PRO A 201 14.21 35.29 -4.51
CA PRO A 201 14.26 34.91 -3.10
C PRO A 201 14.95 36.02 -2.30
N PRO A 202 14.39 36.44 -1.16
CA PRO A 202 14.99 37.50 -0.35
C PRO A 202 16.39 37.07 0.07
N ALA A 203 17.40 37.84 -0.35
CA ALA A 203 18.77 37.64 0.06
C ALA A 203 18.85 37.69 1.60
N CYS A 204 19.18 36.57 2.22
CA CYS A 204 19.47 36.48 3.65
C CYS A 204 20.77 37.24 3.94
N SER A 205 20.69 38.55 4.16
CA SER A 205 21.82 39.36 4.59
C SER A 205 22.07 39.18 6.10
N ASP A 206 23.09 38.39 6.43
CA ASP A 206 24.03 38.53 7.57
C ASP A 206 23.51 38.73 9.01
N ARG A 207 22.26 38.36 9.31
CA ARG A 207 21.82 38.24 10.71
C ARG A 207 21.53 36.79 11.02
N LYS A 208 22.39 36.22 11.88
CA LYS A 208 22.21 34.96 12.63
C LYS A 208 20.85 34.32 12.35
N CYS A 209 20.78 33.51 11.30
CA CYS A 209 19.59 32.72 11.01
C CYS A 209 19.46 31.72 12.15
N THR A 210 18.68 32.08 13.17
CA THR A 210 18.19 31.12 14.15
C THR A 210 17.49 30.04 13.34
N LEU A 211 18.05 28.83 13.35
CA LEU A 211 17.64 27.70 12.51
C LEU A 211 16.16 27.33 12.65
N ILE A 212 15.50 27.84 13.69
CA ILE A 212 14.08 27.70 13.95
C ILE A 212 13.41 29.01 13.52
N ARG A 213 12.84 29.02 12.30
CA ARG A 213 11.90 30.07 11.91
C ARG A 213 10.58 29.82 12.61
N LYS A 214 9.88 30.89 12.99
CA LYS A 214 8.58 30.80 13.67
C LYS A 214 7.49 30.26 12.75
N GLU A 215 7.64 30.44 11.44
CA GLU A 215 6.64 30.12 10.43
C GLU A 215 7.29 29.41 9.25
N TYR A 216 6.65 28.34 8.79
CA TYR A 216 7.04 27.58 7.60
C TYR A 216 5.87 27.53 6.63
N ASP A 217 6.00 28.26 5.51
CA ASP A 217 5.05 28.22 4.42
C ASP A 217 5.36 27.02 3.51
N LEU A 218 4.45 26.04 3.50
CA LEU A 218 4.58 24.84 2.67
C LEU A 218 3.76 24.95 1.36
N ARG A 219 3.07 26.06 1.12
CA ARG A 219 2.29 26.30 -0.12
C ARG A 219 3.13 26.22 -1.40
N PRO A 220 4.38 26.72 -1.46
CA PRO A 220 5.23 26.58 -2.65
C PRO A 220 5.53 25.13 -3.04
N TYR A 221 5.34 24.18 -2.11
CA TYR A 221 5.55 22.74 -2.32
C TYR A 221 4.24 21.99 -2.61
N GLY A 222 3.11 22.70 -2.80
CA GLY A 222 1.82 22.09 -3.14
C GLY A 222 1.03 21.51 -1.96
N LEU A 223 1.53 21.64 -0.73
CA LEU A 223 0.89 21.10 0.47
C LEU A 223 -0.26 21.96 0.99
N GLY A 224 -0.38 23.22 0.55
CA GLY A 224 -1.49 24.11 0.93
C GLY A 224 -1.53 24.48 2.43
N ILE A 225 -0.48 24.18 3.19
CA ILE A 225 -0.42 24.31 4.65
C ILE A 225 0.62 25.36 5.04
N LEU A 226 0.37 26.03 6.15
CA LEU A 226 1.29 26.96 6.80
C LEU A 226 1.44 26.55 8.26
N VAL A 227 2.68 26.30 8.69
CA VAL A 227 2.99 25.82 10.04
C VAL A 227 3.55 26.99 10.85
N ASP A 228 2.77 27.48 11.82
CA ASP A 228 3.16 28.56 12.74
C ASP A 228 3.44 27.98 14.14
N PHE A 229 4.69 28.10 14.61
CA PHE A 229 5.16 27.66 15.92
C PHE A 229 4.97 28.74 17.01
N GLY A 230 4.27 29.82 16.71
CA GLY A 230 4.14 30.99 17.57
C GLY A 230 3.10 30.94 18.67
N TRP A 231 2.34 29.85 18.79
CA TRP A 231 1.08 29.83 19.54
C TRP A 231 1.20 29.29 20.97
N THR A 232 2.39 28.85 21.39
CA THR A 232 2.66 28.49 22.78
C THR A 232 3.12 29.73 23.55
N GLN A 233 2.19 30.45 24.17
CA GLN A 233 2.49 31.53 25.12
C GLN A 233 1.70 31.35 26.41
#